data_AF-A0A744GJ46-F1
#
_entry.id   AF-A0A744GJ46-F1
#
_cell.length_a   1.000
_cell.length_b   1.000
_cell.length_c   1.000
_cell.angle_alpha   90.00
_cell.angle_beta   90.00
_cell.angle_gamma   90.00
#
_symmetry.space_group_name_H-M   'P 1'
#
loop_
_entity.id
_entity.type
_entity.pdbx_description
1 polymer ?
#
loop_
_entity_poly.entity_id
_entity_poly.type
_entity_poly.pdbx_seq_one_letter_code
_entity_poly.pdbx_strand_id
1 'polypeptide(L)'
;MKPYNANPNYVMNGLLLEDINKHMEAMFHRFAKLLPFRIDFAYRKTSASFGHACKYAMCAEFRHLLAETEKYLAGFYWVMEYTPKKGLHIHLLGYLNGQYHQNPY
;
A
#
# COMPACT_ATOMS: atom_id res chain seq x y z
N MET A 1 -18.03 -7.94 11.72
CA MET A 1 -17.10 -7.21 12.61
C MET A 1 -17.04 -5.77 12.12
N LYS A 2 -17.05 -4.75 12.99
CA LYS A 2 -16.94 -3.35 12.56
C LYS A 2 -15.53 -3.11 12.02
N PRO A 3 -15.35 -2.44 10.86
CA PRO A 3 -14.00 -2.18 10.35
C PRO A 3 -13.22 -1.29 11.32
N TYR A 4 -11.94 -1.61 11.51
CA TYR A 4 -11.02 -0.84 12.33
C TYR A 4 -10.61 0.43 11.59
N ASN A 5 -10.87 1.59 12.21
CA ASN A 5 -10.38 2.88 11.74
C ASN A 5 -9.21 3.33 12.62
N ALA A 6 -8.01 3.28 12.07
CA ALA A 6 -6.77 3.69 12.76
C ALA A 6 -6.75 5.19 13.10
N ASN A 7 -7.51 6.02 12.38
CA ASN A 7 -7.63 7.45 12.66
C ASN A 7 -9.12 7.85 12.75
N PRO A 8 -9.73 7.74 13.94
CA PRO A 8 -11.15 8.08 14.13
C PRO A 8 -11.47 9.55 13.87
N ASN A 9 -10.48 10.44 13.90
CA ASN A 9 -10.65 11.86 13.60
C ASN A 9 -10.69 12.16 12.09
N TYR A 10 -10.47 11.15 11.25
CA TYR A 10 -10.53 11.27 9.80
C TYR A 10 -11.68 10.42 9.25
N VAL A 11 -12.56 11.06 8.47
CA VAL A 11 -13.69 10.40 7.81
C VAL A 11 -13.15 9.65 6.59
N MET A 12 -12.80 8.38 6.80
CA MET A 12 -12.41 7.47 5.73
C MET A 12 -13.58 7.19 4.79
N ASN A 13 -13.29 6.98 3.51
CA ASN A 13 -14.27 6.40 2.60
C ASN A 13 -14.67 5.00 3.11
N GLY A 14 -15.97 4.75 3.29
CA GLY A 14 -16.47 3.50 3.89
C GLY A 14 -16.08 2.25 3.12
N LEU A 15 -16.19 2.27 1.79
CA LEU A 15 -15.82 1.14 0.94
C LEU A 15 -14.32 0.84 1.02
N LEU A 16 -13.49 1.88 0.99
CA LEU A 16 -12.04 1.71 1.14
C LEU A 16 -11.66 1.16 2.52
N LEU A 17 -12.34 1.65 3.57
CA LEU A 17 -12.13 1.21 4.94
C LEU A 17 -12.53 -0.26 5.12
N GLU A 18 -13.64 -0.70 4.52
CA GLU A 18 -14.07 -2.09 4.53
C GLU A 18 -13.09 -2.98 3.75
N ASP A 19 -12.68 -2.56 2.56
CA ASP A 19 -11.80 -3.32 1.68
C ASP A 19 -10.40 -3.55 2.30
N ILE A 20 -9.78 -2.50 2.85
CA ILE A 20 -8.48 -2.63 3.51
C ILE A 20 -8.55 -3.51 4.76
N ASN A 21 -9.64 -3.42 5.53
CA ASN A 21 -9.84 -4.29 6.69
C ASN A 21 -10.03 -5.75 6.27
N LYS A 22 -10.81 -6.01 5.23
CA LYS A 22 -10.98 -7.36 4.70
C LYS A 22 -9.65 -7.95 4.21
N HIS A 23 -8.82 -7.14 3.54
CA HIS A 23 -7.48 -7.56 3.15
C HIS A 23 -6.60 -7.87 4.36
N MET A 24 -6.56 -6.99 5.37
CA MET A 24 -5.79 -7.16 6.59
C MET A 24 -6.19 -8.44 7.34
N GLU A 25 -7.48 -8.70 7.51
CA GLU A 25 -7.97 -9.92 8.15
C GLU A 25 -7.56 -11.19 7.37
N ALA A 26 -7.64 -11.17 6.03
CA ALA A 26 -7.19 -12.28 5.20
C ALA A 26 -5.68 -12.55 5.38
N MET A 27 -4.88 -11.49 5.56
CA MET A 27 -3.45 -11.61 5.83
C MET A 27 -3.19 -12.25 7.20
N PHE A 28 -3.87 -11.79 8.26
CA PHE A 28 -3.73 -12.39 9.61
C PHE A 28 -4.25 -13.82 9.69
N HIS A 29 -5.28 -14.17 8.94
CA HIS A 29 -5.77 -15.54 8.89
C HIS A 29 -4.78 -16.49 8.20
N ARG A 30 -4.04 -15.99 7.20
CA ARG A 30 -3.13 -16.82 6.38
C ARG A 30 -1.74 -16.98 6.98
N PHE A 31 -1.24 -15.99 7.72
CA PHE A 31 0.15 -15.96 8.19
C PHE A 31 0.23 -15.77 9.71
N ALA A 32 0.96 -16.66 10.39
CA ALA A 32 1.14 -16.61 11.84
C ALA A 32 2.01 -15.42 12.32
N LYS A 33 2.88 -14.89 11.46
CA LYS A 33 3.73 -13.72 11.74
C LYS A 33 3.91 -12.89 10.48
N LEU A 34 3.49 -11.64 10.53
CA LEU A 34 3.66 -10.66 9.46
C LEU A 34 4.55 -9.52 9.92
N LEU A 35 5.38 -9.02 9.01
CA LEU A 35 6.15 -7.79 9.20
C LEU A 35 5.62 -6.75 8.19
N PRO A 36 4.67 -5.89 8.60
CA PRO A 36 4.13 -4.86 7.73
C PRO A 36 5.12 -3.71 7.55
N PHE A 37 5.18 -3.16 6.34
CA PHE A 37 5.93 -1.95 6.03
C PHE A 37 5.14 -1.06 5.06
N ARG A 38 5.38 0.25 5.12
CA ARG A 38 4.73 1.22 4.23
C ARG A 38 5.77 1.94 3.38
N ILE A 39 5.49 2.06 2.08
CA ILE A 39 6.28 2.87 1.15
C ILE A 39 5.35 3.86 0.44
N ASP A 40 5.77 5.12 0.41
CA ASP A 40 5.06 6.19 -0.28
C ASP A 40 5.82 6.55 -1.56
N PHE A 41 5.15 6.43 -2.71
CA PHE A 41 5.71 6.76 -4.01
C PHE A 41 5.11 8.05 -4.54
N ALA A 42 5.96 8.96 -5.02
CA ALA A 42 5.55 10.18 -5.69
C ALA A 42 6.59 10.57 -6.73
N TYR A 43 6.16 11.25 -7.80
CA TYR A 43 7.12 11.86 -8.71
C TYR A 43 7.91 12.96 -8.01
N ARG A 44 9.20 13.07 -8.35
CA ARG A 44 10.03 14.18 -7.89
C ARG A 44 9.47 15.48 -8.47
N LYS A 45 9.27 16.50 -7.63
CA LYS A 45 8.66 17.78 -8.06
C LYS A 45 9.37 18.46 -9.24
N THR A 46 10.67 18.21 -9.40
CA THR A 46 11.49 18.77 -10.47
C THR A 46 11.50 17.92 -11.75
N SER A 47 10.83 16.76 -11.78
CA SER A 47 10.81 15.89 -12.96
C SER A 47 9.68 16.28 -13.92
N ALA A 48 9.88 16.00 -15.20
CA ALA A 48 8.84 16.16 -16.22
C ALA A 48 7.58 15.33 -15.89
N SER A 49 7.76 14.14 -15.29
CA SER A 49 6.67 13.26 -14.86
C SER A 49 5.76 13.90 -13.80
N PHE A 50 6.29 14.79 -12.94
CA PHE A 50 5.46 15.51 -11.99
C PHE A 50 4.52 16.51 -12.68
N GLY A 51 5.02 17.25 -13.67
CA GLY A 51 4.22 18.22 -14.45
C GLY A 51 3.19 17.57 -15.38
N HIS A 52 3.42 16.31 -15.78
CA HIS A 52 2.55 15.55 -16.70
C HIS A 52 1.97 14.31 -16.02
N ALA A 53 1.86 14.33 -14.69
CA ALA A 53 1.44 13.18 -13.91
C ALA A 53 0.03 12.75 -14.34
N CYS A 54 -0.08 11.51 -14.82
CA CYS A 54 -1.34 10.92 -15.26
C CYS A 54 -1.63 9.68 -14.42
N LYS A 55 -2.89 9.52 -13.98
CA LYS A 55 -3.34 8.36 -13.21
C LYS A 55 -3.03 7.05 -13.92
N TYR A 56 -3.24 7.00 -15.24
CA TYR A 56 -2.99 5.79 -16.04
C TYR A 56 -1.50 5.44 -16.10
N ALA A 57 -0.63 6.43 -16.33
CA ALA A 57 0.82 6.22 -16.38
C ALA A 57 1.35 5.73 -15.03
N MET A 58 1.02 6.42 -13.94
CA MET A 58 1.45 6.03 -12.59
C MET A 58 0.92 4.64 -12.19
N CYS A 59 -0.34 4.32 -12.53
CA CYS A 59 -0.88 2.97 -12.31
C CYS A 59 -0.11 1.91 -13.11
N ALA A 60 0.27 2.19 -14.36
CA ALA A 60 1.01 1.25 -15.19
C ALA A 60 2.43 1.01 -14.64
N GLU A 61 3.14 2.08 -14.31
CA GLU A 61 4.47 2.02 -13.68
C GLU A 61 4.43 1.27 -12.34
N PHE A 62 3.42 1.54 -11.52
CA PHE A 62 3.29 0.88 -10.23
C PHE A 62 2.92 -0.60 -10.35
N ARG A 63 2.07 -0.97 -11.31
CA ARG A 63 1.80 -2.39 -11.60
C ARG A 63 3.04 -3.12 -12.10
N HIS A 64 3.87 -2.46 -12.90
CA HIS A 64 5.14 -3.02 -13.34
C HIS A 64 6.07 -3.28 -12.14
N LEU A 65 6.22 -2.30 -11.24
CA LEU A 65 6.96 -2.48 -9.99
C LEU A 65 6.42 -3.64 -9.15
N LEU A 66 5.10 -3.75 -9.01
CA LEU A 66 4.48 -4.86 -8.26
C LEU A 66 4.76 -6.21 -8.92
N ALA A 67 4.66 -6.31 -10.25
CA ALA A 67 4.96 -7.56 -10.96
C ALA A 67 6.40 -8.05 -10.74
N GLU A 68 7.35 -7.13 -10.59
CA GLU A 68 8.76 -7.47 -10.31
C GLU A 68 9.00 -7.86 -8.84
N THR A 69 8.19 -7.34 -7.92
CA THR A 69 8.46 -7.41 -6.48
C THR A 69 7.49 -8.29 -5.69
N GLU A 70 6.31 -8.62 -6.22
CA GLU A 70 5.24 -9.31 -5.48
C GLU A 70 5.66 -10.67 -4.92
N LYS A 71 6.55 -11.39 -5.63
CA LYS A 71 7.07 -12.69 -5.19
C LYS A 71 7.84 -12.64 -3.87
N TYR A 72 8.30 -11.46 -3.45
CA TYR A 72 8.99 -11.26 -2.18
C TYR A 72 8.04 -10.85 -1.04
N LEU A 73 6.75 -10.64 -1.34
CA LEU A 73 5.75 -10.19 -0.38
C LEU A 73 4.82 -11.35 0.00
N ALA A 74 4.41 -11.38 1.27
CA ALA A 74 3.32 -12.24 1.73
C ALA A 74 1.96 -11.76 1.21
N GLY A 75 1.85 -10.45 1.01
CA GLY A 75 0.69 -9.75 0.48
C GLY A 75 0.95 -8.24 0.47
N PHE A 76 0.07 -7.49 -0.18
CA PHE A 76 0.15 -6.04 -0.25
C PHE A 76 -1.20 -5.40 -0.52
N TYR A 77 -1.34 -4.15 -0.12
CA TYR A 77 -2.47 -3.28 -0.41
C TYR A 77 -1.95 -1.91 -0.84
N TRP A 78 -2.57 -1.27 -1.83
CA TRP A 78 -2.15 0.06 -2.24
C TRP A 78 -3.30 0.93 -2.71
N VAL A 79 -3.13 2.23 -2.55
CA VAL A 79 -4.07 3.24 -3.04
C VAL A 79 -3.32 4.33 -3.78
N MET A 80 -3.99 4.97 -4.73
CA MET A 80 -3.53 6.20 -5.37
C MET A 80 -4.35 7.36 -4.83
N GLU A 81 -3.67 8.41 -4.38
CA GLU A 81 -4.27 9.63 -3.86
C GLU A 81 -3.79 10.84 -4.67
N TYR A 82 -4.63 11.87 -4.74
CA TYR A 82 -4.24 13.18 -5.24
C TYR A 82 -4.39 14.22 -4.13
N THR A 83 -3.34 15.01 -3.90
CA THR A 83 -3.44 16.24 -3.11
C THR A 83 -2.84 17.42 -3.87
N PRO A 84 -3.36 18.65 -3.73
CA PRO A 84 -2.79 19.81 -4.44
C PRO A 84 -1.30 20.04 -4.15
N LYS A 85 -0.84 19.73 -2.93
CA LYS A 85 0.56 19.95 -2.50
C LYS A 85 1.54 18.87 -2.98
N LYS A 86 1.09 17.61 -3.07
CA LYS A 86 1.95 16.46 -3.41
C LYS A 86 1.72 15.94 -4.84
N GLY A 87 0.63 16.33 -5.50
CA GLY A 87 0.18 15.74 -6.75
C GLY A 87 -0.35 14.31 -6.56
N LEU A 88 -0.32 13.53 -7.64
CA LEU A 88 -0.58 12.09 -7.61
C LEU A 88 0.54 11.38 -6.85
N HIS A 89 0.15 10.48 -5.95
CA HIS A 89 1.08 9.64 -5.20
C HIS A 89 0.41 8.33 -4.80
N ILE A 90 1.22 7.32 -4.50
CA ILE A 90 0.77 5.99 -4.10
C ILE A 90 1.21 5.70 -2.68
N HIS A 91 0.29 5.14 -1.90
CA HIS A 91 0.57 4.54 -0.61
C HIS A 91 0.53 3.03 -0.76
N LEU A 92 1.67 2.37 -0.58
CA LEU A 92 1.80 0.92 -0.56
C LEU A 92 1.97 0.44 0.88
N LEU A 93 1.13 -0.49 1.30
CA LEU A 93 1.32 -1.33 2.47
C LEU A 93 1.75 -2.72 1.99
N GLY A 94 2.99 -3.11 2.28
CA GLY A 94 3.51 -4.44 2.01
C GLY A 94 3.61 -5.26 3.29
N TYR A 95 3.50 -6.58 3.15
CA TYR A 95 3.71 -7.52 4.25
C TYR A 95 4.83 -8.49 3.89
N LEU A 96 5.82 -8.65 4.77
CA LEU A 96 6.79 -9.75 4.67
C LEU A 96 6.33 -10.90 5.56
N ASN A 97 6.60 -12.15 5.13
CA ASN A 97 6.37 -13.31 5.98
C ASN A 97 7.47 -13.39 7.04
N GLY A 98 7.12 -13.00 8.27
CA GLY A 98 8.04 -12.96 9.41
C GLY A 98 8.47 -14.33 9.90
N GLN A 99 7.86 -15.42 9.40
CA GLN A 99 8.25 -16.80 9.72
C GLN A 99 9.59 -17.18 9.08
N TYR A 100 9.94 -16.61 7.92
CA TYR A 100 11.26 -16.85 7.31
C TYR A 100 12.41 -16.13 8.03
N HIS A 101 12.08 -15.16 8.88
CA HIS A 101 13.05 -14.47 9.73
C HIS A 101 13.12 -15.17 11.10
N GLN A 102 13.57 -16.43 11.10
CA GLN A 102 14.02 -17.11 12.31
C GLN A 102 15.50 -16.79 12.49
N ASN A 103 15.83 -15.66 13.12
CA ASN A 103 17.11 -15.64 13.83
C ASN A 103 16.92 -16.58 15.03
N PRO A 104 17.67 -17.69 15.15
CA PRO A 104 17.82 -18.34 16.44
C PRO A 104 18.46 -17.29 17.36
N TYR A 105 17.76 -17.00 18.46
CA TYR A 105 18.30 -16.18 19.54
C TYR A 105 19.60 -16.79 20.08
#